data_AF-A0AAV0G8F6-F1
#
_entry.id   AF-A0AAV0G8F6-F1
#
_cell.length_a   1.000
_cell.length_b   1.000
_cell.length_c   1.000
_cell.angle_alpha   90.00
_cell.angle_beta   90.00
_cell.angle_gamma   90.00
#
_symmetry.space_group_name_H-M   'P 1'
#
loop_
_entity.id
_entity.type
_entity.pdbx_description
1 polymer ?
#
loop_
_entity_poly.entity_id
_entity_poly.type
_entity_poly.pdbx_seq_one_letter_code
_entity_poly.pdbx_strand_id
1 'polypeptide(L)'
;MMCFDLKSMKFYIIDSSDGDIAPAVKYLFQMSYLRSGFVKFLRDQKHPKADKVVKLKEEVVKMHWRNKKNKTNEGVYLMRHMETFYGDTAWECGLDKQSEKPIEMLRIKYLHAIVTSDKNEIKKNIMEQVKKHNVYI
;
A
#
# COMPACT_ATOMS: atom_id res chain seq x y z
N MET A 1 2.01 4.85 -1.56
CA MET A 1 0.71 4.45 -2.16
C MET A 1 0.02 5.69 -2.74
N MET A 2 -0.54 5.56 -3.95
CA MET A 2 -1.49 6.53 -4.51
C MET A 2 -2.90 5.98 -4.36
N CYS A 3 -3.82 6.76 -3.79
CA CYS A 3 -5.22 6.38 -3.64
C CYS A 3 -6.10 7.40 -4.36
N PHE A 4 -6.83 6.95 -5.38
CA PHE A 4 -7.81 7.75 -6.11
C PHE A 4 -9.21 7.38 -5.63
N ASP A 5 -9.79 8.19 -4.76
CA ASP A 5 -11.20 8.06 -4.41
C ASP A 5 -12.04 8.71 -5.52
N LEU A 6 -12.50 7.87 -6.45
CA LEU A 6 -13.32 8.31 -7.57
C LEU A 6 -14.73 8.71 -7.14
N LYS A 7 -15.20 8.30 -5.95
CA LYS A 7 -16.53 8.67 -5.45
C LYS A 7 -16.53 10.11 -4.95
N SER A 8 -15.58 10.46 -4.08
CA SER A 8 -15.43 11.82 -3.57
C SER A 8 -14.58 12.73 -4.45
N MET A 9 -13.97 12.19 -5.51
CA MET A 9 -13.04 12.88 -6.41
C MET A 9 -11.85 13.46 -5.64
N LYS A 10 -11.18 12.60 -4.86
CA LYS A 10 -9.98 12.95 -4.10
C LYS A 10 -8.79 12.08 -4.51
N PHE A 11 -7.59 12.64 -4.36
CA PHE A 11 -6.35 11.95 -4.67
C PHE A 11 -5.39 12.08 -3.48
N TYR A 12 -5.08 10.94 -2.86
CA TYR A 12 -4.24 10.87 -1.68
C TYR A 12 -2.89 10.24 -1.99
N ILE A 13 -1.84 10.80 -1.40
CA ILE A 13 -0.50 10.22 -1.32
C ILE A 13 -0.29 9.76 0.12
N ILE A 14 -0.13 8.45 0.29
CA ILE A 14 0.13 7.81 1.58
C ILE A 14 1.53 7.21 1.53
N ASP A 15 2.41 7.73 2.38
CA ASP A 15 3.80 7.33 2.47
C ASP A 15 4.20 7.16 3.94
N SER A 16 4.64 5.95 4.29
CA SER A 16 5.06 5.58 5.64
C SER A 16 6.45 6.12 6.01
N SER A 17 7.24 6.56 5.03
CA SER A 17 8.57 7.09 5.29
C SER A 17 8.50 8.47 5.94
N ASP A 18 9.24 8.62 7.04
CA ASP A 18 9.45 9.88 7.72
C ASP A 18 10.80 10.45 7.23
N GLY A 19 10.74 11.50 6.41
CA GLY A 19 11.91 12.07 5.76
C GLY A 19 11.73 13.56 5.54
N ASP A 20 12.84 14.30 5.53
CA ASP A 20 12.84 15.76 5.58
C ASP A 20 12.75 16.40 4.18
N ILE A 21 12.59 15.57 3.13
CA ILE A 21 12.40 16.04 1.76
C ILE A 21 10.99 16.61 1.60
N ALA A 22 10.92 17.85 1.13
CA ALA A 22 9.65 18.50 0.83
C ALA A 22 8.79 17.64 -0.11
N PRO A 23 7.48 17.45 0.16
CA PRO A 23 6.61 16.61 -0.65
C PRO A 23 6.62 16.96 -2.15
N ALA A 24 6.68 18.25 -2.47
CA ALA A 24 6.76 18.73 -3.85
C ALA A 24 7.99 18.14 -4.57
N VAL A 25 9.15 18.09 -3.91
CA VAL A 25 10.37 17.52 -4.49
C VAL A 25 10.29 16.00 -4.57
N LYS A 26 9.77 15.36 -3.51
CA LYS A 26 9.75 13.90 -3.38
C LYS A 26 8.84 13.20 -4.38
N TYR A 27 7.70 13.82 -4.71
CA TYR A 27 6.63 13.15 -5.46
C TYR A 27 6.45 13.65 -6.89
N LEU A 28 7.05 14.80 -7.27
CA LEU A 28 6.75 15.48 -8.54
C LEU A 28 6.87 14.56 -9.76
N PHE A 29 8.00 13.88 -9.92
CA PHE A 29 8.32 13.16 -11.14
C PHE A 29 7.65 11.78 -11.17
N GLN A 30 7.90 10.93 -10.19
CA GLN A 30 7.45 9.54 -10.19
C GLN A 30 5.91 9.43 -10.15
N MET A 31 5.24 10.29 -9.39
CA MET A 31 3.78 10.24 -9.27
C MET A 31 3.08 10.75 -10.54
N SER A 32 3.72 11.64 -11.31
CA SER A 32 3.15 12.12 -12.57
C SER A 32 3.00 11.00 -13.60
N TYR A 33 3.99 10.09 -13.71
CA TYR A 33 3.93 8.94 -14.61
C TYR A 33 2.88 7.93 -14.18
N LEU A 34 2.84 7.59 -12.89
CA LEU A 34 1.84 6.66 -12.34
C LEU A 34 0.42 7.20 -12.53
N ARG A 35 0.22 8.50 -12.29
CA ARG A 35 -1.05 9.18 -12.54
C ARG A 35 -1.43 9.13 -14.02
N SER A 36 -0.50 9.42 -14.91
CA SER A 36 -0.72 9.36 -16.36
C SER A 36 -1.12 7.95 -16.80
N GLY A 37 -0.42 6.93 -16.30
CA GLY A 37 -0.75 5.52 -16.53
C GLY A 37 -2.16 5.17 -16.05
N PHE A 38 -2.54 5.60 -14.83
CA PHE A 38 -3.89 5.36 -14.30
C PHE A 38 -4.98 6.10 -15.09
N VAL A 39 -4.74 7.35 -15.49
CA VAL A 39 -5.66 8.10 -16.35
C VAL A 39 -5.82 7.41 -17.70
N LYS A 40 -4.72 6.98 -18.32
CA LYS A 40 -4.77 6.22 -19.58
C LYS A 40 -5.60 4.96 -19.42
N PHE A 41 -5.37 4.19 -18.35
CA PHE A 41 -6.19 3.02 -18.03
C PHE A 41 -7.68 3.38 -17.95
N LEU A 42 -8.05 4.44 -17.22
CA LEU A 42 -9.44 4.88 -17.12
C LEU A 42 -10.04 5.29 -18.48
N ARG A 43 -9.28 5.94 -19.36
CA ARG A 43 -9.71 6.29 -20.72
C ARG A 43 -9.92 5.04 -21.59
N ASP A 44 -9.00 4.09 -21.52
CA ASP A 44 -9.09 2.83 -22.25
C ASP A 44 -10.32 2.03 -21.78
N GLN A 45 -10.67 2.13 -20.49
CA GLN A 45 -11.92 1.59 -19.91
C GLN A 45 -13.17 2.46 -20.16
N LYS A 46 -13.06 3.56 -20.93
CA LYS A 46 -14.13 4.54 -21.19
C LYS A 46 -14.81 5.09 -19.91
N HIS A 47 -14.05 5.18 -18.82
CA HIS A 47 -14.58 5.59 -17.54
C HIS A 47 -14.92 7.10 -17.53
N PRO A 48 -16.15 7.52 -17.15
CA PRO A 48 -16.63 8.90 -17.31
C PRO A 48 -15.87 9.94 -16.46
N LYS A 49 -15.07 9.49 -15.49
CA LYS A 49 -14.26 10.35 -14.62
C LYS A 49 -12.81 10.49 -15.05
N ALA A 50 -12.39 9.86 -16.16
CA ALA A 50 -10.98 9.84 -16.57
C ALA A 50 -10.35 11.24 -16.67
N ASP A 51 -11.02 12.18 -17.34
CA ASP A 51 -10.50 13.54 -17.50
C ASP A 51 -10.59 14.39 -16.23
N LYS A 52 -11.48 14.01 -15.30
CA LYS A 52 -11.55 14.65 -13.98
C LYS A 52 -10.36 14.24 -13.12
N VAL A 53 -9.92 12.98 -13.21
CA VAL A 53 -8.76 12.46 -12.46
C VAL A 53 -7.47 13.19 -12.84
N VAL A 54 -7.33 13.70 -14.06
CA VAL A 54 -6.17 14.51 -14.49
C VAL A 54 -6.02 15.81 -13.70
N LYS A 55 -7.12 16.37 -13.19
CA LYS A 55 -7.15 17.69 -12.54
C LYS A 55 -7.12 17.65 -11.01
N LEU A 56 -7.24 16.47 -10.41
CA LEU A 56 -7.19 16.30 -8.96
C LEU A 56 -5.88 16.82 -8.35
N LYS A 57 -5.99 17.62 -7.30
CA LYS A 57 -4.83 17.97 -6.49
C LYS A 57 -4.52 16.83 -5.53
N GLU A 58 -3.25 16.47 -5.42
CA GLU A 58 -2.79 15.50 -4.43
C GLU A 58 -2.88 16.05 -3.01
N GLU A 59 -3.30 15.19 -2.09
CA GLU A 59 -3.26 15.43 -0.66
C GLU A 59 -2.32 14.41 -0.01
N VAL A 60 -1.25 14.90 0.62
CA VAL A 60 -0.30 14.04 1.33
C VAL A 60 -0.81 13.79 2.74
N VAL A 61 -1.21 12.54 3.01
CA VAL A 61 -1.84 12.17 4.28
C VAL A 61 -0.81 12.14 5.40
N LYS A 62 -0.94 13.05 6.37
CA LYS A 62 -0.08 13.07 7.57
C LYS A 62 -0.50 11.95 8.52
N MET A 63 0.46 11.19 9.02
CA MET A 63 0.24 10.03 9.88
C MET A 63 1.25 10.06 11.02
N HIS A 64 0.82 9.78 12.25
CA HIS A 64 1.70 9.83 13.42
C HIS A 64 2.64 8.62 13.53
N TRP A 65 2.28 7.49 12.92
CA TRP A 65 3.07 6.25 12.87
C TRP A 65 4.11 6.18 11.74
N ARG A 66 4.43 7.28 11.05
CA ARG A 66 5.49 7.27 10.02
C ARG A 66 6.85 6.95 10.65
N ASN A 67 7.68 6.18 9.94
CA ASN A 67 8.94 5.65 10.45
C ASN A 67 10.15 6.11 9.61
N LYS A 68 11.24 6.52 10.27
CA LYS A 68 12.53 6.90 9.64
C LYS A 68 13.48 5.71 9.45
N LYS A 69 13.30 4.62 10.21
CA LYS A 69 14.41 3.69 10.53
C LYS A 69 14.48 2.43 9.66
N ASN A 70 13.38 1.91 9.13
CA ASN A 70 13.35 0.56 8.52
C ASN A 70 12.60 0.49 7.17
N LYS A 71 13.32 0.56 6.05
CA LYS A 71 12.75 0.34 4.69
C LYS A 71 12.20 -1.08 4.48
N THR A 72 12.70 -2.05 5.24
CA THR A 72 12.32 -3.48 5.14
C THR A 72 10.83 -3.73 5.33
N ASN A 73 10.13 -2.86 6.06
CA ASN A 73 8.72 -3.05 6.41
C ASN A 73 7.73 -2.33 5.48
N GLU A 74 8.20 -1.55 4.49
CA GLU A 74 7.36 -0.72 3.61
C GLU A 74 6.20 -1.50 2.96
N GLY A 75 6.43 -2.76 2.58
CA GLY A 75 5.38 -3.63 2.05
C GLY A 75 4.26 -3.94 3.05
N VAL A 76 4.60 -4.14 4.34
CA VAL A 76 3.61 -4.38 5.41
C VAL A 76 2.81 -3.10 5.69
N TYR A 77 3.47 -1.94 5.73
CA TYR A 77 2.79 -0.65 5.81
C TYR A 77 1.82 -0.48 4.64
N LEU A 78 2.28 -0.68 3.41
CA LEU A 78 1.47 -0.57 2.20
C LEU A 78 0.22 -1.46 2.27
N MET A 79 0.38 -2.75 2.58
CA MET A 79 -0.74 -3.68 2.69
C MET A 79 -1.72 -3.27 3.80
N ARG A 80 -1.22 -2.83 4.96
CA ARG A 80 -2.09 -2.36 6.06
C ARG A 80 -2.84 -1.08 5.69
N HIS A 81 -2.20 -0.18 4.96
CA HIS A 81 -2.82 1.04 4.46
C HIS A 81 -3.91 0.70 3.44
N MET A 82 -3.67 -0.23 2.53
CA MET A 82 -4.70 -0.72 1.59
C MET A 82 -5.87 -1.41 2.29
N GLU A 83 -5.63 -2.15 3.38
CA GLU A 83 -6.68 -2.86 4.13
C GLU A 83 -7.61 -1.91 4.91
N THR A 84 -7.10 -0.77 5.37
CA THR A 84 -7.82 0.05 6.36
C THR A 84 -8.07 1.51 5.96
N PHE A 85 -7.43 2.02 4.90
CA PHE A 85 -7.69 3.39 4.44
C PHE A 85 -8.89 3.46 3.50
N TYR A 86 -9.93 4.19 3.91
CA TYR A 86 -11.17 4.37 3.15
C TYR A 86 -11.45 5.83 2.76
N GLY A 87 -10.40 6.65 2.66
CA GLY A 87 -10.52 8.05 2.21
C GLY A 87 -10.74 9.07 3.32
N ASP A 88 -10.59 8.68 4.59
CA ASP A 88 -10.56 9.59 5.74
C ASP A 88 -9.09 9.83 6.17
N THR A 89 -8.70 11.09 6.32
CA THR A 89 -7.33 11.45 6.72
C THR A 89 -7.13 11.51 8.24
N ALA A 90 -8.21 11.47 9.03
CA ALA A 90 -8.17 11.24 10.48
C ALA A 90 -8.16 9.73 10.83
N TRP A 91 -7.83 8.89 9.85
CA TRP A 91 -7.81 7.44 9.96
C TRP A 91 -6.77 6.92 10.95
N GLU A 92 -7.08 5.79 11.58
CA GLU A 92 -6.19 5.02 12.43
C GLU A 92 -6.06 3.60 11.90
N CYS A 93 -4.82 3.10 11.84
CA CYS A 93 -4.53 1.77 11.28
C CYS A 93 -3.99 0.77 12.30
N GLY A 94 -3.87 1.19 13.57
CA GLY A 94 -3.33 0.36 14.66
C GLY A 94 -1.81 0.14 14.57
N LEU A 95 -1.11 0.96 13.79
CA LEU A 95 0.35 1.01 13.80
C LEU A 95 0.82 2.06 14.81
N ASP A 96 1.93 1.78 15.46
CA ASP A 96 2.57 2.64 16.44
C ASP A 96 4.04 2.83 16.08
N LYS A 97 4.50 4.07 16.11
CA LYS A 97 5.91 4.42 15.86
C LYS A 97 6.86 3.82 16.91
N GLN A 98 6.35 3.56 18.12
CA GLN A 98 7.13 3.12 19.26
C GLN A 98 7.20 1.59 19.41
N SER A 99 6.38 0.85 18.65
CA SER A 99 6.24 -0.60 18.79
C SER A 99 6.28 -1.30 17.43
N GLU A 100 7.21 -2.24 17.27
CA GLU A 100 7.28 -3.08 16.06
C GLU A 100 6.35 -4.31 16.13
N LYS A 101 5.80 -4.64 17.31
CA LYS A 101 4.92 -5.82 17.50
C LYS A 101 3.74 -5.87 16.52
N PRO A 102 2.99 -4.77 16.27
CA PRO A 102 1.92 -4.79 15.27
C PRO A 102 2.43 -5.14 13.87
N ILE A 103 3.61 -4.64 13.49
CA ILE A 103 4.22 -4.89 12.18
C ILE A 103 4.63 -6.36 12.05
N GLU A 104 5.24 -6.93 13.08
CA GLU A 104 5.64 -8.35 13.10
C GLU A 104 4.43 -9.27 12.95
N MET A 105 3.36 -9.03 13.71
CA MET A 105 2.12 -9.80 13.60
C MET A 105 1.48 -9.66 12.22
N LEU A 106 1.42 -8.44 11.68
CA LEU A 106 0.89 -8.19 10.34
C LEU A 106 1.75 -8.88 9.27
N ARG A 107 3.08 -8.91 9.43
CA ARG A 107 3.98 -9.61 8.51
C ARG A 107 3.67 -11.10 8.46
N ILE A 108 3.47 -11.73 9.61
CA ILE A 108 3.08 -13.14 9.70
C ILE A 108 1.70 -13.35 9.06
N LYS A 109 0.71 -12.49 9.40
CA LYS A 109 -0.64 -12.55 8.84
C LYS A 109 -0.64 -12.46 7.31
N TYR A 110 0.05 -11.48 6.75
CA TYR A 110 0.12 -11.26 5.31
C TYR A 110 0.92 -12.36 4.61
N LEU A 111 2.04 -12.80 5.18
CA LEU A 111 2.82 -13.92 4.63
C LEU A 111 1.98 -15.19 4.59
N HIS A 112 1.28 -15.52 5.68
CA HIS A 112 0.38 -16.66 5.73
C HIS A 112 -0.70 -16.56 4.64
N ALA A 113 -1.36 -15.39 4.52
CA ALA A 113 -2.38 -15.17 3.51
C ALA A 113 -1.84 -15.33 2.08
N ILE A 114 -0.66 -14.78 1.77
CA ILE A 114 -0.02 -14.88 0.44
C ILE A 114 0.36 -16.33 0.15
N VAL A 115 1.02 -17.01 1.08
CA VAL A 115 1.53 -18.38 0.88
C VAL A 115 0.39 -19.37 0.71
N THR A 116 -0.69 -19.23 1.50
CA THR A 116 -1.83 -20.16 1.49
C THR A 116 -2.92 -19.81 0.48
N SER A 117 -2.86 -18.64 -0.17
CA SER A 117 -3.84 -18.21 -1.16
C SER A 117 -3.91 -19.16 -2.37
N ASP A 118 -5.12 -19.46 -2.85
CA ASP A 118 -5.31 -20.22 -4.09
C ASP A 118 -4.82 -19.49 -5.35
N LYS A 119 -4.54 -18.18 -5.24
CA LYS A 119 -3.93 -17.37 -6.29
C LYS A 119 -2.40 -17.51 -6.33
N ASN A 120 -1.79 -18.15 -5.33
CA ASN A 120 -0.36 -18.36 -5.31
C ASN A 120 0.01 -19.54 -6.23
N GLU A 121 0.55 -19.24 -7.40
CA GLU A 121 0.93 -20.22 -8.43
C GLU A 121 1.94 -21.25 -7.92
N ILE A 122 2.78 -20.88 -6.94
CA ILE A 122 3.76 -21.79 -6.33
C ILE A 122 3.26 -22.46 -5.04
N LYS A 123 1.99 -22.29 -4.66
CA LYS A 123 1.39 -22.89 -3.45
C LYS A 123 1.64 -24.39 -3.38
N LYS A 124 1.46 -25.11 -4.50
CA LYS A 124 1.66 -26.57 -4.54
C LYS A 124 3.10 -26.95 -4.14
N ASN A 125 4.09 -26.28 -4.71
CA ASN A 125 5.51 -26.50 -4.38
C ASN A 125 5.81 -26.22 -2.91
N ILE A 126 5.27 -25.11 -2.37
CA ILE A 126 5.43 -24.77 -0.96
C ILE A 126 4.81 -25.84 -0.06
N MET A 127 3.58 -26.27 -0.34
CA MET A 127 2.90 -27.30 0.46
C MET A 127 3.61 -28.66 0.39
N GLU A 128 4.20 -29.01 -0.74
CA GLU A 128 5.04 -30.21 -0.87
C GLU A 128 6.31 -30.12 -0.02
N GLN A 129 6.98 -28.96 0.00
CA GLN A 129 8.14 -28.75 0.88
C GLN A 129 7.75 -28.79 2.37
N VAL A 130 6.62 -28.19 2.75
CA VAL A 130 6.11 -28.24 4.13
C VAL A 130 5.85 -29.70 4.54
N LYS A 131 5.22 -30.51 3.69
CA LYS A 131 5.01 -31.93 3.95
C LYS A 131 6.32 -32.69 4.17
N LYS A 132 7.37 -32.41 3.38
CA LYS A 132 8.68 -33.04 3.54
C LYS A 132 9.37 -32.68 4.87
N HIS A 133 9.19 -31.45 5.34
CA HIS A 133 9.77 -31.00 6.62
C HIS A 133 8.97 -31.47 7.84
N ASN A 134 7.65 -31.65 7.71
CA ASN A 134 6.78 -32.19 8.77
C ASN A 134 6.92 -33.71 8.99
N VAL A 135 7.82 -34.41 8.29
CA VAL A 135 8.13 -35.83 8.55
C VAL A 135 9.19 -35.99 9.68
N TYR A 136 9.73 -34.87 10.19
CA TYR A 136 10.80 -34.87 11.20
C TYR A 136 10.40 -34.23 12.54
N ILE A 137 9.09 -34.13 12.83
CA ILE A 137 8.56 -33.72 14.14
C ILE A 137 7.57 -34.78 14.63
#